data_AF-A0AAV7GBX4-F1
#
_entry.id   AF-A0AAV7GBX4-F1
#
_cell.length_a   1.000
_cell.length_b   1.000
_cell.length_c   1.000
_cell.angle_alpha   90.00
_cell.angle_beta   90.00
_cell.angle_gamma   90.00
#
_symmetry.space_group_name_H-M   'P 1'
#
loop_
_entity.id
_entity.type
_entity.pdbx_description
1 polymer ?
#
loop_
_entity_poly.entity_id
_entity_poly.type
_entity_poly.pdbx_seq_one_letter_code
_entity_poly.pdbx_strand_id
1 'polypeptide(L)'
;MQKIKDIEDEMARTQKNKATAHHLGLLKAKLAKLRRELLAPSSKGGGGVGEGFDVTKSGDARVGLVGFPSVGKSTLLNKLTGTFSEVASYEFTTLTCIPGVIMYRGAKIQLLDLPGIIEGAKDGKGRGRQVISTARTCNCILIVLDAIKPITHKRIIEKELEGFGIR
;
A
#
# COMPACT_ATOMS: atom_id res chain seq x y z
N MET A 1 -17.95 4.89 1.07
CA MET A 1 -17.82 4.22 -0.24
C MET A 1 -18.60 4.93 -1.33
N GLN A 2 -19.93 4.99 -1.23
CA GLN A 2 -20.79 5.57 -2.27
C GLN A 2 -20.35 6.98 -2.70
N LYS A 3 -20.15 7.89 -1.75
CA LYS A 3 -19.71 9.28 -2.02
C LYS A 3 -18.38 9.41 -2.78
N ILE A 4 -17.45 8.46 -2.62
CA ILE A 4 -16.17 8.48 -3.37
C ILE A 4 -16.41 8.05 -4.81
N LYS A 5 -17.16 6.96 -4.99
CA LYS A 5 -17.52 6.43 -6.30
C LYS A 5 -18.32 7.44 -7.12
N ASP A 6 -19.28 8.13 -6.49
CA ASP A 6 -20.09 9.15 -7.15
C ASP A 6 -19.22 10.30 -7.69
N ILE A 7 -18.23 10.76 -6.91
CA ILE A 7 -17.29 11.82 -7.34
C ILE A 7 -16.36 11.30 -8.45
N GLU A 8 -15.88 10.05 -8.36
CA GLU A 8 -15.05 9.45 -9.41
C GLU A 8 -15.82 9.31 -10.73
N ASP A 9 -17.09 8.91 -10.68
CA ASP A 9 -17.97 8.77 -11.84
C ASP A 9 -18.31 10.15 -12.45
N GLU A 10 -18.56 11.17 -11.62
CA GLU A 10 -18.79 12.55 -12.08
C GLU A 10 -17.55 13.13 -12.77
N MET A 11 -16.36 12.93 -12.18
CA MET A 11 -15.10 13.33 -12.79
C MET A 11 -14.82 12.62 -14.12
N ALA A 12 -15.19 11.35 -14.24
CA ALA A 12 -14.99 10.56 -15.46
C ALA A 12 -15.88 11.01 -16.63
N ARG A 13 -17.12 11.47 -16.34
CA ARG A 13 -18.07 11.95 -17.35
C ARG A 13 -17.86 13.41 -17.75
N THR A 14 -17.15 14.19 -16.93
CA THR A 14 -16.95 15.62 -17.15
C THR A 14 -15.79 15.88 -18.10
N GLN A 15 -16.05 16.53 -19.24
CA GLN A 15 -14.99 16.94 -20.17
C GLN A 15 -14.14 18.06 -19.57
N LYS A 16 -12.81 17.96 -19.67
CA LYS A 16 -11.87 18.96 -19.16
C LYS A 16 -11.73 20.13 -20.13
N ASN A 17 -12.29 21.30 -19.77
CA ASN A 17 -12.19 22.54 -20.55
C ASN A 17 -12.16 23.77 -19.60
N LYS A 18 -12.05 24.99 -20.15
CA LYS A 18 -11.94 26.23 -19.36
C LYS A 18 -13.15 26.46 -18.44
N ALA A 19 -14.35 26.07 -18.88
CA ALA A 19 -15.58 26.23 -18.10
C ALA A 19 -15.68 25.22 -16.94
N THR A 20 -15.19 23.99 -17.13
CA THR A 20 -15.27 22.91 -16.13
C THR A 20 -14.05 22.81 -15.21
N ALA A 21 -12.96 23.53 -15.51
CA ALA A 21 -11.70 23.44 -14.77
C ALA A 21 -11.85 23.73 -13.26
N HIS A 22 -12.64 24.76 -12.91
CA HIS A 22 -12.89 25.10 -11.50
C HIS A 22 -13.68 23.99 -10.78
N HIS A 23 -14.72 23.46 -11.43
CA HIS A 23 -15.54 22.36 -10.91
C HIS A 23 -14.71 21.08 -10.70
N LEU A 24 -13.91 20.68 -11.69
CA LEU A 24 -12.97 19.56 -11.58
C LEU A 24 -11.96 19.77 -10.45
N GLY A 25 -11.52 21.00 -10.21
CA GLY A 25 -10.68 21.36 -9.07
C GLY A 25 -11.36 21.11 -7.71
N LEU A 26 -12.62 21.54 -7.58
CA LEU A 26 -13.44 21.30 -6.39
C LEU A 26 -13.69 19.81 -6.15
N LEU A 27 -13.99 19.03 -7.21
CA LEU A 27 -14.19 17.59 -7.12
C LEU A 27 -12.91 16.87 -6.64
N LYS A 28 -11.75 17.24 -7.19
CA LYS A 28 -10.45 16.72 -6.72
C LYS A 28 -10.19 17.03 -5.24
N ALA A 29 -10.49 18.25 -4.81
CA ALA A 29 -10.33 18.64 -3.40
C ALA A 29 -11.25 17.84 -2.48
N LYS A 30 -12.52 17.66 -2.85
CA LYS A 30 -13.49 16.83 -2.11
C LYS A 30 -13.03 15.37 -2.04
N LEU A 31 -12.57 14.80 -3.16
CA LEU A 31 -12.05 13.44 -3.22
C LEU A 31 -10.85 13.24 -2.29
N ALA A 32 -9.89 14.18 -2.30
CA ALA A 32 -8.72 14.14 -1.44
C ALA A 32 -9.09 14.21 0.06
N LYS A 33 -10.07 15.05 0.42
CA LYS A 33 -10.56 15.15 1.80
C LYS A 33 -11.20 13.84 2.27
N LEU A 34 -12.10 13.26 1.47
CA LEU A 34 -12.77 12.00 1.79
C LEU A 34 -11.78 10.82 1.90
N ARG A 35 -10.79 10.74 1.00
CA ARG A 35 -9.72 9.73 1.09
C ARG A 35 -8.88 9.89 2.36
N ARG A 36 -8.60 11.13 2.78
CA ARG A 36 -7.87 11.40 4.03
C ARG A 36 -8.68 10.99 5.26
N GLU A 37 -9.98 11.25 5.29
CA GLU A 37 -10.87 10.84 6.38
C GLU A 37 -10.93 9.32 6.55
N LEU A 38 -10.95 8.56 5.45
CA LEU A 38 -10.86 7.09 5.49
C LEU A 38 -9.54 6.56 6.05
N LEU A 39 -8.48 7.38 6.02
CA LEU A 39 -7.14 7.04 6.51
C LEU A 39 -6.88 7.59 7.92
N ALA A 40 -7.65 8.58 8.39
CA ALA A 40 -7.53 9.11 9.74
C ALA A 40 -7.86 8.01 10.78
N PRO A 41 -7.05 7.83 11.83
CA PRO A 41 -7.36 6.89 12.91
C PRO A 41 -8.68 7.29 13.57
N SER A 42 -9.57 6.32 13.76
CA SER A 42 -10.81 6.50 14.49
C SER A 42 -10.46 6.88 15.93
N SER A 43 -10.44 8.18 16.26
CA SER A 43 -10.23 8.68 17.62
C SER A 43 -11.51 8.49 18.45
N LYS A 44 -11.96 7.25 18.60
CA LYS A 44 -13.01 6.86 19.54
C LYS A 44 -12.63 5.52 20.19
N GLY A 45 -12.04 5.64 21.38
CA GLY A 45 -12.25 4.79 22.54
C GLY A 45 -12.01 3.28 22.41
N GLY A 46 -11.02 2.80 23.18
CA GLY A 46 -11.00 1.44 23.70
C GLY A 46 -9.88 0.58 23.11
N GLY A 47 -8.94 0.19 23.96
CA GLY A 47 -7.84 -0.73 23.66
C GLY A 47 -8.32 -2.12 23.25
N GLY A 48 -8.75 -2.24 21.99
CA GLY A 48 -8.74 -3.50 21.27
C GLY A 48 -7.43 -3.56 20.50
N VAL A 49 -6.51 -4.42 20.94
CA VAL A 49 -5.34 -4.83 20.17
C VAL A 49 -5.86 -5.44 18.88
N GLY A 50 -6.02 -4.62 17.84
CA GLY A 50 -6.22 -5.13 16.50
C GLY A 50 -4.93 -5.86 16.17
N GLU A 51 -4.98 -7.20 16.17
CA GLU A 51 -3.87 -8.07 15.77
C GLU A 51 -3.27 -7.50 14.48
N GLY A 52 -2.09 -6.90 14.66
CA GLY A 52 -1.64 -5.82 13.82
C GLY A 52 -0.55 -6.31 12.89
N PHE A 53 -0.73 -6.03 11.60
CA PHE A 53 0.33 -5.93 10.59
C PHE A 53 1.38 -4.84 10.90
N ASP A 54 1.47 -4.41 12.17
CA ASP A 54 2.33 -3.33 12.64
C ASP A 54 3.73 -3.91 12.83
N VAL A 55 4.44 -4.03 11.71
CA VAL A 55 5.83 -4.44 11.73
C VAL A 55 6.62 -3.30 12.35
N THR A 56 7.25 -3.55 13.50
CA THR A 56 8.13 -2.57 14.14
C THR A 56 9.23 -2.15 13.17
N LYS A 57 9.47 -0.83 13.08
CA LYS A 57 10.58 -0.30 12.28
C LYS A 57 11.89 -0.75 12.87
N SER A 58 12.68 -1.45 12.05
CA SER A 58 14.02 -1.89 12.41
C SER A 58 15.00 -1.47 11.33
N GLY A 59 16.21 -1.11 11.75
CA GLY A 59 17.26 -0.62 10.85
C GLY A 59 17.11 0.84 10.42
N ASP A 60 17.96 1.23 9.47
CA ASP A 60 18.13 2.60 8.99
C ASP A 60 17.06 3.00 7.96
N ALA A 61 16.61 2.03 7.14
CA ALA A 61 15.62 2.26 6.10
C ALA A 61 14.63 1.10 5.96
N ARG A 62 13.44 1.40 5.45
CA ARG A 62 12.38 0.44 5.16
C ARG A 62 11.96 0.52 3.69
N VAL A 63 11.89 -0.62 3.03
CA VAL A 63 11.50 -0.75 1.62
C VAL A 63 10.31 -1.70 1.51
N GLY A 64 9.20 -1.25 0.95
CA GLY A 64 8.02 -2.07 0.71
C GLY A 64 7.98 -2.60 -0.71
N LEU A 65 7.78 -3.91 -0.90
CA LEU A 65 7.58 -4.54 -2.20
C LEU A 65 6.08 -4.62 -2.48
N VAL A 66 5.66 -4.10 -3.63
CA VAL A 66 4.27 -4.09 -4.09
C VAL A 66 4.21 -4.68 -5.49
N GLY A 67 3.27 -5.59 -5.72
CA GLY A 67 3.12 -6.26 -7.00
C GLY A 67 2.10 -7.38 -6.90
N PHE A 68 1.48 -7.74 -8.03
CA PHE A 68 0.43 -8.76 -8.06
C PHE A 68 0.92 -10.08 -7.46
N PRO A 69 0.01 -10.99 -7.06
CA PRO A 69 0.40 -12.37 -6.79
C PRO A 69 1.21 -12.95 -7.96
N SER A 70 2.13 -13.86 -7.65
CA SER A 70 2.92 -14.61 -8.66
C SER A 70 3.87 -13.82 -9.56
N VAL A 71 4.05 -12.50 -9.37
CA VAL A 71 5.09 -11.72 -10.10
C VAL A 71 6.52 -11.95 -9.59
N GLY A 72 6.71 -12.88 -8.65
CA GLY A 72 8.02 -13.22 -8.09
C GLY A 72 8.50 -12.37 -6.91
N LYS A 73 7.61 -11.60 -6.23
CA LYS A 73 7.97 -10.78 -5.06
C LYS A 73 8.69 -11.56 -3.96
N SER A 74 8.11 -12.67 -3.51
CA SER A 74 8.66 -13.48 -2.43
C SER A 74 9.98 -14.14 -2.85
N THR A 75 10.11 -14.54 -4.12
CA THR A 75 11.38 -15.03 -4.68
C THR A 75 12.45 -13.93 -4.69
N LEU A 76 12.08 -12.69 -5.05
CA LEU A 76 12.99 -11.54 -5.01
C LEU A 76 13.42 -11.23 -3.57
N LEU A 77 12.47 -11.20 -2.63
CA LEU A 77 12.75 -10.97 -1.22
C LEU A 77 13.73 -12.00 -0.68
N ASN A 78 13.46 -13.30 -0.87
CA ASN A 78 14.33 -14.39 -0.40
C ASN A 78 15.74 -14.30 -0.99
N LYS A 79 15.86 -13.96 -2.29
CA LYS A 79 17.17 -13.79 -2.93
C LYS A 79 17.94 -12.60 -2.38
N LEU A 80 17.26 -11.49 -2.07
CA LEU A 80 17.90 -10.30 -1.51
C LEU A 80 18.32 -10.51 -0.06
N THR A 81 17.53 -11.22 0.73
CA THR A 81 17.81 -11.47 2.15
C THR A 81 18.83 -12.57 2.39
N GLY A 82 19.16 -13.36 1.37
CA GLY A 82 20.05 -14.52 1.52
C GLY A 82 19.46 -15.62 2.39
N THR A 83 18.22 -15.47 2.83
CA THR A 83 17.47 -16.48 3.55
C THR A 83 16.65 -17.26 2.53
N PHE A 84 16.96 -18.56 2.36
CA PHE A 84 15.86 -19.51 2.20
C PHE A 84 14.95 -19.20 3.38
N SER A 85 13.68 -18.90 3.13
CA SER A 85 12.72 -18.51 4.15
C SER A 85 12.54 -19.65 5.16
N GLU A 86 13.54 -19.87 6.02
CA GLU A 86 13.39 -20.49 7.31
C GLU A 86 12.42 -19.58 8.02
N VAL A 87 11.22 -20.14 8.18
CA VAL A 87 10.20 -19.71 9.11
C VAL A 87 10.92 -19.03 10.27
N ALA A 88 10.92 -17.69 10.27
CA ALA A 88 11.33 -16.96 11.45
C ALA A 88 10.43 -17.49 12.54
N SER A 89 11.04 -18.20 13.49
CA SER A 89 10.42 -18.95 14.58
C SER A 89 9.79 -17.98 15.58
N TYR A 90 8.80 -17.24 15.13
CA TYR A 90 7.73 -16.70 15.95
C TYR A 90 6.48 -17.49 15.57
N GLU A 91 6.31 -18.62 16.25
CA GLU A 91 5.02 -19.29 16.35
C GLU A 91 3.97 -18.24 16.75
N PHE A 92 2.85 -18.25 16.03
CA PHE A 92 1.82 -17.21 15.96
C PHE A 92 2.20 -15.95 15.17
N THR A 93 1.93 -15.96 13.86
CA THR A 93 1.00 -14.99 13.27
C THR A 93 0.65 -15.42 11.85
N THR A 94 -0.53 -16.00 11.68
CA THR A 94 -1.21 -15.99 10.39
C THR A 94 -1.38 -14.52 9.97
N LEU A 95 -0.97 -14.14 8.75
CA LEU A 95 -1.31 -12.87 8.09
C LEU A 95 -0.39 -11.64 8.32
N THR A 96 0.90 -11.82 8.57
CA THR A 96 1.90 -10.73 8.75
C THR A 96 2.82 -10.57 7.54
N CYS A 97 3.13 -9.31 7.17
CA CYS A 97 4.22 -8.92 6.26
C CYS A 97 5.46 -9.78 6.53
N ILE A 98 6.06 -10.44 5.53
CA ILE A 98 7.34 -11.12 5.71
C ILE A 98 8.45 -10.05 5.72
N PRO A 99 9.11 -9.79 6.86
CA PRO A 99 10.18 -8.81 6.94
C PRO A 99 11.52 -9.47 6.63
N GLY A 100 12.14 -9.05 5.54
CA GLY A 100 13.53 -9.33 5.24
C GLY A 100 14.44 -8.24 5.82
N VAL A 101 15.67 -8.57 6.21
CA VAL A 101 16.66 -7.53 6.57
C VAL A 101 17.95 -7.78 5.80
N ILE A 102 18.46 -6.75 5.15
CA ILE A 102 19.74 -6.78 4.43
C ILE A 102 20.69 -5.73 4.99
N MET A 103 21.99 -6.01 4.88
CA MET A 103 23.04 -5.03 5.11
C MET A 103 23.57 -4.56 3.76
N TYR A 104 23.44 -3.28 3.45
CA TYR A 104 23.92 -2.70 2.20
C TYR A 104 24.75 -1.46 2.48
N ARG A 105 26.05 -1.51 2.13
CA ARG A 105 27.01 -0.41 2.34
C ARG A 105 27.01 0.14 3.78
N GLY A 106 26.91 -0.75 4.76
CA GLY A 106 26.89 -0.41 6.19
C GLY A 106 25.52 0.00 6.74
N ALA A 107 24.48 0.13 5.91
CA ALA A 107 23.11 0.41 6.35
C ALA A 107 22.27 -0.86 6.47
N LYS A 108 21.50 -0.99 7.54
CA LYS A 108 20.52 -2.05 7.78
C LYS A 108 19.19 -1.66 7.14
N ILE A 109 18.78 -2.38 6.09
CA ILE A 109 17.56 -2.09 5.34
C ILE A 109 16.54 -3.20 5.58
N GLN A 110 15.36 -2.83 6.08
CA GLN A 110 14.21 -3.71 6.25
C GLN A 110 13.40 -3.77 4.96
N LEU A 111 13.25 -4.95 4.37
CA LEU A 111 12.39 -5.25 3.23
C LEU A 111 11.04 -5.80 3.72
N LEU A 112 9.93 -5.34 3.18
CA LEU A 112 8.58 -5.80 3.54
C LEU A 112 7.82 -6.25 2.30
N ASP A 113 7.28 -7.46 2.28
CA ASP A 113 6.29 -7.85 1.25
C ASP A 113 4.90 -7.33 1.64
N LEU A 114 4.25 -6.54 0.78
CA LEU A 114 2.94 -5.90 1.05
C LEU A 114 1.80 -6.57 0.23
N PRO A 115 1.37 -7.81 0.57
CA PRO A 115 0.27 -8.50 -0.08
C PRO A 115 -1.06 -7.88 0.36
N GLY A 116 -1.63 -6.97 -0.43
CA GLY A 116 -2.97 -6.43 -0.13
C GLY A 116 -3.26 -5.04 -0.67
N ILE A 117 -2.24 -4.27 -1.11
CA ILE A 117 -2.48 -2.96 -1.74
C ILE A 117 -3.29 -3.10 -3.04
N ILE A 118 -3.24 -4.26 -3.68
CA ILE A 118 -3.73 -4.47 -5.04
C ILE A 118 -5.13 -5.12 -5.07
N GLU A 119 -5.49 -5.88 -4.04
CA GLU A 119 -6.75 -6.65 -4.00
C GLU A 119 -7.66 -6.15 -2.86
N GLY A 120 -8.36 -5.04 -3.09
CA GLY A 120 -9.48 -4.66 -2.23
C GLY A 120 -9.13 -3.90 -0.95
N ALA A 121 -7.94 -3.28 -0.85
CA ALA A 121 -7.65 -2.34 0.24
C ALA A 121 -8.67 -1.17 0.30
N LYS A 122 -9.30 -0.85 -0.84
CA LYS A 122 -10.42 0.08 -0.91
C LYS A 122 -11.63 -0.37 -0.11
N ASP A 123 -11.98 -1.66 -0.06
CA ASP A 123 -13.23 -2.20 0.50
C ASP A 123 -13.36 -2.08 2.03
N GLY A 124 -12.35 -1.55 2.72
CA GLY A 124 -12.43 -1.24 4.15
C GLY A 124 -12.58 -2.47 5.06
N LYS A 125 -12.51 -3.69 4.53
CA LYS A 125 -12.36 -4.91 5.34
C LYS A 125 -11.02 -4.79 6.08
N GLY A 126 -11.07 -4.86 7.40
CA GLY A 126 -10.11 -4.25 8.35
C GLY A 126 -8.61 -4.48 8.14
N ARG A 127 -8.21 -5.42 7.29
CA ARG A 127 -6.81 -5.74 6.97
C ARG A 127 -6.16 -4.79 5.96
N GLY A 128 -6.94 -4.22 5.03
CA GLY A 128 -6.40 -3.29 4.00
C GLY A 128 -5.81 -2.02 4.59
N ARG A 129 -6.42 -1.50 5.66
CA ARG A 129 -5.97 -0.28 6.37
C ARG A 129 -4.60 -0.44 7.02
N GLN A 130 -4.29 -1.63 7.52
CA GLN A 130 -3.00 -1.90 8.16
C GLN A 130 -1.88 -1.96 7.12
N VAL A 131 -2.09 -2.63 5.98
CA VAL A 131 -1.13 -2.67 4.86
C VAL A 131 -0.82 -1.25 4.35
N ILE A 132 -1.84 -0.39 4.25
CA ILE A 132 -1.65 1.02 3.85
C ILE A 132 -0.81 1.79 4.88
N SER A 133 -1.06 1.59 6.17
CA SER A 133 -0.27 2.21 7.24
C SER A 133 1.21 1.83 7.10
N THR A 134 1.49 0.53 6.94
CA THR A 134 2.85 0.02 6.76
C THR A 134 3.50 0.57 5.49
N ALA A 135 2.78 0.62 4.37
CA ALA A 135 3.28 1.20 3.12
C ALA A 135 3.67 2.68 3.27
N ARG A 136 2.88 3.48 4.01
CA ARG A 136 3.18 4.90 4.27
C ARG A 136 4.39 5.12 5.18
N THR A 137 4.78 4.13 5.98
CA THR A 137 5.99 4.20 6.81
C THR A 137 7.26 3.79 6.05
N CYS A 138 7.13 3.24 4.84
CA CYS A 138 8.28 2.85 4.03
C CYS A 138 8.99 4.09 3.48
N ASN A 139 10.33 4.05 3.47
CA ASN A 139 11.17 5.07 2.85
C ASN A 139 11.14 4.95 1.32
N CYS A 140 10.90 3.76 0.80
CA CYS A 140 10.81 3.48 -0.63
C CYS A 140 9.78 2.37 -0.89
N ILE A 141 9.08 2.45 -2.02
CA ILE A 141 8.21 1.39 -2.53
C ILE A 141 8.81 0.86 -3.82
N LEU A 142 9.06 -0.45 -3.88
CA LEU A 142 9.48 -1.17 -5.08
C LEU A 142 8.27 -1.83 -5.73
N ILE A 143 7.94 -1.37 -6.95
CA ILE A 143 6.87 -1.96 -7.75
C ILE A 143 7.46 -3.13 -8.55
N VAL A 144 7.05 -4.35 -8.21
CA VAL A 144 7.43 -5.58 -8.90
C VAL A 144 6.36 -5.91 -9.95
N LEU A 145 6.79 -6.00 -11.20
CA LEU A 145 5.93 -6.23 -12.35
C LEU A 145 6.33 -7.52 -13.06
N ASP A 146 5.32 -8.24 -13.54
CA ASP A 146 5.53 -9.28 -14.55
C ASP A 146 5.79 -8.61 -15.91
N ALA A 147 6.91 -8.96 -16.55
CA ALA A 147 7.33 -8.44 -17.84
C ALA A 147 6.37 -8.80 -18.99
N ILE A 148 5.51 -9.80 -18.81
CA ILE A 148 4.50 -10.20 -19.80
C ILE A 148 3.29 -9.23 -19.78
N LYS A 149 2.95 -8.67 -18.61
CA LYS A 149 1.79 -7.77 -18.44
C LYS A 149 2.12 -6.49 -17.65
N PRO A 150 3.21 -5.76 -17.96
CA PRO A 150 3.75 -4.75 -17.07
C PRO A 150 2.88 -3.49 -17.03
N ILE A 151 2.30 -3.08 -18.17
CA ILE A 151 1.58 -1.80 -18.31
C ILE A 151 0.28 -1.81 -17.50
N THR A 152 -0.51 -2.88 -17.62
CA THR A 152 -1.79 -3.00 -16.91
C THR A 152 -1.56 -3.09 -15.41
N HIS A 153 -0.61 -3.92 -14.97
CA HIS A 153 -0.29 -4.05 -13.56
C HIS A 153 0.24 -2.75 -12.95
N LYS A 154 1.15 -2.07 -13.65
CA LYS A 154 1.69 -0.78 -13.22
C LYS A 154 0.60 0.25 -13.00
N ARG A 155 -0.30 0.44 -13.97
CA ARG A 155 -1.40 1.42 -13.88
C ARG A 155 -2.33 1.15 -12.70
N ILE A 156 -2.63 -0.12 -12.42
CA ILE A 156 -3.49 -0.49 -11.28
C ILE A 156 -2.76 -0.18 -9.96
N ILE A 157 -1.50 -0.57 -9.84
CA ILE A 157 -0.71 -0.35 -8.62
C ILE A 157 -0.53 1.15 -8.35
N GLU A 158 -0.16 1.94 -9.36
CA GLU A 158 -0.02 3.39 -9.24
C GLU A 158 -1.34 4.05 -8.79
N LYS A 159 -2.46 3.67 -9.41
CA LYS A 159 -3.79 4.19 -9.04
C LYS A 159 -4.17 3.87 -7.59
N GLU A 160 -3.83 2.69 -7.10
CA GLU A 160 -4.06 2.31 -5.70
C GLU A 160 -3.14 3.10 -4.76
N LEU A 161 -1.83 3.16 -5.04
CA LEU A 161 -0.86 3.92 -4.22
C LEU A 161 -1.23 5.41 -4.12
N GLU A 162 -1.56 6.05 -5.24
CA GLU A 162 -2.07 7.43 -5.27
C GLU A 162 -3.38 7.57 -4.50
N GLY A 163 -4.24 6.55 -4.58
CA GLY A 163 -5.45 6.38 -3.78
C GLY A 163 -5.20 6.54 -2.28
N PHE A 164 -4.07 6.03 -1.81
CA PHE A 164 -3.66 6.05 -0.41
C PHE A 164 -2.72 7.21 -0.06
N GLY A 165 -2.48 8.12 -1.00
CA GLY A 165 -1.62 9.29 -0.80
C GLY A 165 -0.13 8.93 -0.73
N ILE A 166 0.28 7.85 -1.38
CA ILE A 166 1.66 7.49 -1.70
C ILE A 166 1.90 7.92 -3.15
N ARG A 167 2.94 8.70 -3.41
CA ARG A 167 3.25 9.29 -4.73
C ARG A 167 4.69 9.02 -5.11
#